data_AF-A0A2H0ENS5-F1
#
_entry.id   AF-A0A2H0ENS5-F1
#
_cell.length_a   1.000
_cell.length_b   1.000
_cell.length_c   1.000
_cell.angle_alpha   90.00
_cell.angle_beta   90.00
_cell.angle_gamma   90.00
#
_symmetry.space_group_name_H-M   'P 1'
#
loop_
_entity.id
_entity.type
_entity.pdbx_description
1 polymer ?
#
loop_
_entity_poly.entity_id
_entity_poly.type
_entity_poly.pdbx_seq_one_letter_code
_entity_poly.pdbx_strand_id
1 'polypeptide(L)'
;MAAVDLALSGLFVTLAGRPAAILLRLPEIAVILLGLNLCGGWLLFRPVARWLDGRGPAEAALARLARLTAWTGWWAVAVAAVFAVSSFLVMPFAVYGLAPTPETLAILFARALAWSVLLPYVAYFLAADHVRRLRRLIFARHGLSAAVGAQTLGAKLALIVAGGALAPGASIAVTLALVPPVSPITGQPRELIIVVTLIGAGLALAVAFWAMRRSLDSSLGALMSGMAKIGAGGRQTRLAVQTDDELGRLADGFNALAAALGESEAQAARAEADRARAASQFHEAQKHAALGRMAGGVA
;
A
#
# COMPACT_ATOMS: atom_id res chain seq x y z
N MET A 1 -2.16 1.35 13.99
CA MET A 1 -1.28 1.93 15.03
C MET A 1 -1.90 1.81 16.40
N ALA A 2 -3.01 2.48 16.70
CA ALA A 2 -3.66 2.43 18.02
C ALA A 2 -3.87 1.00 18.55
N ALA A 3 -4.42 0.09 17.75
CA ALA A 3 -4.64 -1.30 18.17
C ALA A 3 -3.33 -2.06 18.49
N VAL A 4 -2.26 -1.81 17.74
CA VAL A 4 -0.95 -2.46 17.95
C VAL A 4 -0.30 -1.91 19.22
N ASP A 5 -0.30 -0.59 19.40
CA ASP A 5 0.20 0.03 20.63
C ASP A 5 -0.60 -0.45 21.84
N LEU A 6 -1.93 -0.47 21.77
CA LEU A 6 -2.79 -0.92 22.86
C LEU A 6 -2.55 -2.39 23.21
N ALA A 7 -2.37 -3.26 22.21
CA ALA A 7 -2.06 -4.67 22.44
C ALA A 7 -0.69 -4.87 23.11
N LEU A 8 0.36 -4.20 22.63
CA LEU A 8 1.70 -4.30 23.21
C LEU A 8 1.77 -3.67 24.60
N SER A 9 1.12 -2.53 24.78
CA SER A 9 1.02 -1.84 26.06
C SER A 9 0.21 -2.64 27.07
N GLY A 10 -0.92 -3.20 26.65
CA GLY A 10 -1.74 -4.08 27.48
C GLY A 10 -0.98 -5.33 27.90
N LEU A 11 -0.27 -5.96 26.96
CA LEU A 11 0.61 -7.10 27.25
C LEU A 11 1.68 -6.73 28.28
N PHE A 12 2.41 -5.62 28.06
CA PHE A 12 3.44 -5.14 28.98
C PHE A 12 2.89 -4.91 30.39
N VAL A 13 1.79 -4.17 30.50
CA VAL A 13 1.19 -3.78 31.77
C VAL A 13 0.60 -4.99 32.51
N THR A 14 0.06 -5.97 31.79
CA THR A 14 -0.43 -7.24 32.36
C THR A 14 0.71 -8.08 32.92
N LEU A 15 1.78 -8.25 32.13
CA LEU A 15 2.96 -9.00 32.58
C LEU A 15 3.70 -8.29 33.72
N ALA A 16 3.62 -6.97 33.78
CA ALA A 16 4.13 -6.16 34.87
C ALA A 16 3.28 -6.23 36.16
N GLY A 17 2.15 -6.94 36.14
CA GLY A 17 1.25 -7.08 37.30
C GLY A 17 0.46 -5.82 37.63
N ARG A 18 0.34 -4.86 36.70
CA ARG A 18 -0.34 -3.57 36.95
C ARG A 18 -1.43 -3.25 35.91
N PRO A 19 -2.38 -4.17 35.60
CA PRO A 19 -3.33 -4.04 34.49
C PRO A 19 -4.06 -2.68 34.42
N ALA A 20 -4.40 -2.09 35.56
CA ALA A 20 -5.07 -0.79 35.65
C ALA A 20 -4.26 0.38 35.05
N ALA A 21 -2.93 0.29 34.95
CA ALA A 21 -2.09 1.35 34.38
C ALA A 21 -2.37 1.59 32.88
N ILE A 22 -3.04 0.66 32.19
CA ILE A 22 -3.47 0.87 30.81
C ILE A 22 -4.49 2.02 30.69
N LEU A 23 -5.32 2.22 31.72
CA LEU A 23 -6.35 3.26 31.73
C LEU A 23 -5.77 4.67 31.63
N LEU A 24 -4.59 4.88 32.22
CA LEU A 24 -3.87 6.15 32.16
C LEU A 24 -3.33 6.47 30.76
N ARG A 25 -3.16 5.46 29.90
CA ARG A 25 -2.69 5.63 28.52
C ARG A 25 -3.82 5.83 27.51
N LEU A 26 -5.07 5.46 27.87
CA LEU A 26 -6.21 5.54 26.96
C LEU A 26 -6.44 6.95 26.38
N PRO A 27 -6.37 8.05 27.17
CA PRO A 27 -6.58 9.39 26.62
C PRO A 27 -5.55 9.75 25.54
N GLU A 28 -4.27 9.44 25.78
CA GLU A 28 -3.18 9.70 24.84
C GLU A 28 -3.35 8.91 23.55
N ILE A 29 -3.64 7.60 23.66
CA ILE A 29 -3.90 6.72 22.51
C ILE A 29 -5.12 7.21 21.72
N ALA A 30 -6.20 7.62 22.41
CA ALA A 30 -7.42 8.10 21.78
C ALA A 30 -7.20 9.42 21.02
N VAL A 31 -6.50 10.38 21.61
CA VAL A 31 -6.27 11.69 20.98
C VAL A 31 -5.25 11.58 19.84
N ILE A 32 -4.08 10.99 20.11
CA ILE A 32 -2.97 11.01 19.18
C ILE A 32 -3.10 9.87 18.17
N LEU A 33 -3.14 8.61 18.62
CA LEU A 33 -3.12 7.48 17.71
C LEU A 33 -4.46 7.23 17.02
N LEU A 34 -5.59 7.52 17.64
CA LEU A 34 -6.89 7.41 16.99
C LEU A 34 -7.28 8.72 16.32
N GLY A 35 -7.34 9.84 17.05
CA GLY A 35 -7.77 11.14 16.53
C GLY A 35 -6.97 11.63 15.33
N LEU A 36 -5.64 11.68 15.41
CA LEU A 36 -4.82 12.14 14.28
C LEU A 36 -4.86 11.17 13.09
N ASN A 37 -4.99 9.86 13.31
CA ASN A 37 -5.13 8.92 12.21
C ASN A 37 -6.50 8.99 11.53
N LEU A 38 -7.57 9.23 12.28
CA LEU A 38 -8.90 9.48 11.71
C LEU A 38 -8.90 10.78 10.90
N CYS A 39 -8.30 11.84 11.42
CA CYS A 39 -8.14 13.11 10.72
C CYS A 39 -7.32 12.95 9.42
N GLY A 40 -6.17 12.28 9.51
CA GLY A 40 -5.33 11.98 8.35
C GLY A 40 -6.03 11.09 7.33
N GLY A 41 -6.70 10.04 7.78
CA GLY A 41 -7.50 9.16 6.91
C GLY A 41 -8.58 9.96 6.18
N TRP A 42 -9.29 10.83 6.88
CA TRP A 42 -10.27 11.72 6.26
C TRP A 42 -9.63 12.62 5.21
N LEU A 43 -8.54 13.34 5.52
CA LEU A 43 -7.87 14.27 4.60
C LEU A 43 -7.23 13.59 3.38
N LEU A 44 -6.55 12.47 3.60
CA LEU A 44 -5.80 11.75 2.57
C LEU A 44 -6.72 11.07 1.57
N PHE A 45 -7.79 10.44 2.05
CA PHE A 45 -8.76 9.72 1.21
C PHE A 45 -9.88 10.62 0.67
N ARG A 46 -10.03 11.87 1.18
CA ARG A 46 -11.11 12.80 0.78
C ARG A 46 -11.33 12.92 -0.73
N PRO A 47 -10.30 13.09 -1.59
CA PRO A 47 -10.55 13.25 -3.02
C PRO A 47 -11.10 11.99 -3.67
N VAL A 48 -10.63 10.81 -3.21
CA VAL A 48 -11.12 9.52 -3.71
C VAL A 48 -12.56 9.29 -3.24
N ALA A 49 -12.86 9.57 -1.97
CA ALA A 49 -14.20 9.46 -1.42
C ALA A 49 -15.20 10.39 -2.13
N ARG A 50 -14.84 11.67 -2.32
CA ARG A 50 -15.69 12.63 -3.04
C ARG A 50 -16.03 12.14 -4.44
N TRP A 51 -15.05 11.66 -5.19
CA TRP A 51 -15.30 11.12 -6.54
C TRP A 51 -16.21 9.90 -6.52
N LEU A 52 -16.01 8.97 -5.56
CA LEU A 52 -16.87 7.79 -5.39
C LEU A 52 -18.32 8.19 -5.03
N ASP A 53 -18.52 9.30 -4.32
CA ASP A 53 -19.84 9.88 -4.03
C ASP A 53 -20.45 10.63 -5.23
N GLY A 54 -19.83 10.54 -6.42
CA GLY A 54 -20.24 11.27 -7.61
C GLY A 54 -19.89 12.77 -7.59
N ARG A 55 -19.06 13.21 -6.65
CA ARG A 55 -18.67 14.62 -6.47
C ARG A 55 -17.23 14.85 -6.93
N GLY A 56 -17.06 15.54 -8.06
CA GLY A 56 -15.76 15.99 -8.56
C GLY A 56 -15.10 15.05 -9.58
N PRO A 57 -13.95 15.47 -10.16
CA PRO A 57 -13.37 14.81 -11.31
C PRO A 57 -12.60 13.52 -10.95
N ALA A 58 -12.67 12.52 -11.83
CA ALA A 58 -11.94 11.26 -11.69
C ALA A 58 -10.42 11.47 -11.69
N GLU A 59 -9.91 12.43 -12.46
CA GLU A 59 -8.48 12.75 -12.56
C GLU A 59 -7.87 13.10 -11.20
N ALA A 60 -8.57 13.91 -10.39
CA ALA A 60 -8.09 14.29 -9.06
C ALA A 60 -8.04 13.07 -8.11
N ALA A 61 -9.02 12.17 -8.23
CA ALA A 61 -9.03 10.92 -7.47
C ALA A 61 -7.88 9.98 -7.88
N LEU A 62 -7.63 9.84 -9.18
CA LEU A 62 -6.55 9.00 -9.71
C LEU A 62 -5.16 9.57 -9.37
N ALA A 63 -4.97 10.88 -9.49
CA ALA A 63 -3.74 11.56 -9.09
C ALA A 63 -3.48 11.40 -7.58
N ARG A 64 -4.52 11.47 -6.75
CA ARG A 64 -4.41 11.20 -5.32
C ARG A 64 -4.07 9.72 -5.07
N LEU A 65 -4.75 8.80 -5.75
CA LEU A 65 -4.56 7.36 -5.59
C LEU A 65 -3.14 6.92 -5.96
N ALA A 66 -2.51 7.54 -6.96
CA ALA A 66 -1.13 7.30 -7.38
C ALA A 66 -0.10 7.59 -6.27
N ARG A 67 -0.37 8.60 -5.42
CA ARG A 67 0.55 9.02 -4.34
C ARG A 67 0.10 8.55 -2.95
N LEU A 68 -1.09 7.95 -2.84
CA LEU A 68 -1.75 7.69 -1.57
C LEU A 68 -0.90 6.85 -0.61
N THR A 69 -0.26 5.78 -1.12
CA THR A 69 0.62 4.91 -0.32
C THR A 69 1.74 5.70 0.37
N ALA A 70 2.43 6.57 -0.37
CA ALA A 70 3.53 7.39 0.15
C ALA A 70 3.04 8.40 1.19
N TRP A 71 1.93 9.10 0.90
CA TRP A 71 1.37 10.09 1.82
C TRP A 71 0.87 9.44 3.11
N THR A 72 0.25 8.25 3.04
CA THR A 72 -0.14 7.49 4.23
C THR A 72 1.06 7.06 5.06
N GLY A 73 2.19 6.70 4.41
CA GLY A 73 3.44 6.38 5.10
C GLY A 73 3.99 7.59 5.86
N TRP A 74 4.14 8.73 5.20
CA TRP A 74 4.62 9.96 5.84
C TRP A 74 3.70 10.44 6.97
N TRP A 75 2.39 10.34 6.79
CA TRP A 75 1.43 10.64 7.84
C TRP A 75 1.61 9.73 9.06
N ALA A 76 1.78 8.43 8.83
CA ALA A 76 2.01 7.48 9.92
C ALA A 76 3.30 7.80 10.68
N VAL A 77 4.39 8.17 9.98
CA VAL A 77 5.64 8.60 10.60
C VAL A 77 5.44 9.86 11.45
N ALA A 78 4.74 10.86 10.92
CA ALA A 78 4.45 12.10 11.66
C ALA A 78 3.65 11.82 12.94
N VAL A 79 2.57 11.04 12.85
CA VAL A 79 1.76 10.67 14.02
C VAL A 79 2.56 9.86 15.03
N ALA A 80 3.37 8.91 14.57
CA ALA A 80 4.22 8.11 15.45
C ALA A 80 5.30 8.94 16.15
N ALA A 81 5.87 9.94 15.48
CA ALA A 81 6.81 10.87 16.09
C ALA A 81 6.14 11.72 17.18
N VAL A 82 4.97 12.29 16.90
CA VAL A 82 4.18 13.05 17.90
C VAL A 82 3.83 12.16 19.09
N PHE A 83 3.39 10.93 18.83
CA PHE A 83 3.09 9.96 19.87
C PHE A 83 4.33 9.59 20.69
N ALA A 84 5.46 9.31 20.06
CA ALA A 84 6.69 8.94 20.74
C ALA A 84 7.20 10.07 21.65
N VAL A 85 7.15 11.32 21.19
CA VAL A 85 7.50 12.49 22.01
C VAL A 85 6.55 12.60 23.20
N SER A 86 5.24 12.50 22.99
CA SER A 86 4.25 12.55 24.06
C SER A 86 4.47 11.43 25.09
N SER A 87 4.52 10.17 24.65
CA SER A 87 4.53 9.00 25.53
C SER A 87 5.85 8.81 26.28
N PHE A 88 6.98 9.23 25.70
CA PHE A 88 8.29 8.97 26.30
C PHE A 88 9.01 10.21 26.79
N LEU A 89 8.74 11.40 26.24
CA LEU A 89 9.46 12.63 26.61
C LEU A 89 8.59 13.64 27.36
N VAL A 90 7.26 13.47 27.37
CA VAL A 90 6.35 14.37 28.09
C VAL A 90 5.68 13.65 29.25
N MET A 91 4.92 12.59 28.99
CA MET A 91 4.11 11.89 29.99
C MET A 91 4.91 11.39 31.21
N PRO A 92 6.11 10.79 31.07
CA PRO A 92 6.89 10.33 32.21
C PRO A 92 7.18 11.43 33.24
N PHE A 93 7.43 12.66 32.77
CA PHE A 93 7.77 13.79 33.63
C PHE A 93 6.52 14.55 34.09
N ALA A 94 5.61 14.85 33.17
CA ALA A 94 4.44 15.70 33.43
C ALA A 94 3.34 14.98 34.22
N VAL A 95 3.17 13.67 34.03
CA VAL A 95 2.07 12.89 34.63
C VAL A 95 2.58 11.90 35.66
N TYR A 96 3.67 11.20 35.38
CA TYR A 96 4.20 10.17 36.26
C TYR A 96 5.24 10.67 37.28
N GLY A 97 5.62 11.96 37.23
CA GLY A 97 6.52 12.57 38.19
C GLY A 97 7.93 11.98 38.21
N LEU A 98 8.38 11.40 37.09
CA LEU A 98 9.71 10.80 36.97
C LEU A 98 10.78 11.90 37.09
N ALA A 99 11.82 11.66 37.89
CA ALA A 99 12.95 12.58 37.98
C ALA A 99 13.77 12.56 36.67
N PRO A 100 14.11 13.72 36.08
CA PRO A 100 14.92 13.80 34.86
C PRO A 100 16.40 13.58 35.18
N THR A 101 16.79 12.32 35.28
CA THR A 101 18.20 11.92 35.37
C THR A 101 18.77 11.64 33.98
N PRO A 102 20.10 11.78 33.76
CA PRO A 102 20.71 11.46 32.46
C PRO A 102 20.39 10.03 31.99
N GLU A 103 20.34 9.07 32.92
CA GLU A 103 20.02 7.67 32.64
C GLU A 103 18.58 7.48 32.17
N THR A 104 17.61 8.07 32.89
CA THR A 104 16.18 7.96 32.52
C THR A 104 15.91 8.65 31.20
N LEU A 105 16.51 9.81 30.95
CA LEU A 105 16.43 10.53 29.67
C LEU A 105 16.99 9.70 28.52
N ALA A 106 18.15 9.06 28.69
CA ALA A 106 18.76 8.22 27.66
C ALA A 106 17.87 7.01 27.30
N ILE A 107 17.30 6.32 28.30
CA ILE A 107 16.40 5.19 28.08
C ILE A 107 15.11 5.64 27.37
N LEU A 108 14.51 6.75 27.80
CA LEU A 108 13.27 7.25 27.21
C LEU A 108 13.47 7.76 25.78
N PHE A 109 14.60 8.43 25.51
CA PHE A 109 14.96 8.85 24.16
C PHE A 109 15.15 7.66 23.22
N ALA A 110 15.85 6.62 23.67
CA ALA A 110 16.02 5.38 22.91
C ALA A 110 14.68 4.71 22.60
N ARG A 111 13.75 4.65 23.57
CA ARG A 111 12.40 4.13 23.36
C ARG A 111 11.60 4.99 22.39
N ALA A 112 11.68 6.31 22.50
CA ALA A 112 11.02 7.23 21.57
C ALA A 112 11.49 6.97 20.12
N LEU A 113 12.80 6.83 19.92
CA LEU A 113 13.37 6.51 18.61
C LEU A 113 12.87 5.16 18.08
N ALA A 114 12.88 4.11 18.90
CA ALA A 114 12.39 2.79 18.50
C ALA A 114 10.91 2.83 18.08
N TRP A 115 10.05 3.49 18.86
CA TRP A 115 8.63 3.62 18.56
C TRP A 115 8.33 4.51 17.35
N SER A 116 9.19 5.50 17.08
CA SER A 116 9.10 6.34 15.88
C SER A 116 9.35 5.56 14.58
N VAL A 117 9.99 4.39 14.65
CA VAL A 117 10.23 3.49 13.52
C VAL A 117 9.23 2.34 13.48
N LEU A 118 8.99 1.66 14.62
CA LEU A 118 8.21 0.43 14.66
C LEU A 118 6.71 0.64 14.42
N LEU A 119 6.10 1.70 14.97
CA LEU A 119 4.68 1.99 14.75
C LEU A 119 4.34 2.30 13.28
N PRO A 120 5.04 3.23 12.61
CA PRO A 120 4.72 3.56 11.24
C PRO A 120 5.11 2.43 10.29
N TYR A 121 6.08 1.59 10.65
CA TYR A 121 6.40 0.38 9.90
C TYR A 121 5.17 -0.53 9.73
N VAL A 122 4.47 -0.88 10.81
CA VAL A 122 3.25 -1.71 10.71
C VAL A 122 2.13 -0.97 9.98
N ALA A 123 1.98 0.34 10.26
CA ALA A 123 0.97 1.17 9.61
C ALA A 123 1.14 1.22 8.08
N TYR A 124 2.38 1.35 7.62
CA TYR A 124 2.75 1.43 6.22
C TYR A 124 2.31 0.18 5.45
N PHE A 125 2.62 -1.02 5.95
CA PHE A 125 2.24 -2.26 5.27
C PHE A 125 0.73 -2.48 5.24
N LEU A 126 0.02 -2.15 6.33
CA LEU A 126 -1.44 -2.22 6.36
C LEU A 126 -2.09 -1.20 5.42
N ALA A 127 -1.56 0.03 5.36
CA ALA A 127 -2.03 1.06 4.46
C ALA A 127 -1.77 0.69 2.99
N ALA A 128 -0.58 0.17 2.67
CA ALA A 128 -0.25 -0.30 1.33
C ALA A 128 -1.18 -1.44 0.88
N ASP A 129 -1.49 -2.40 1.77
CA ASP A 129 -2.45 -3.46 1.50
C ASP A 129 -3.87 -2.91 1.21
N HIS A 130 -4.30 -1.93 2.02
CA HIS A 130 -5.58 -1.26 1.84
C HIS A 130 -5.67 -0.49 0.52
N VAL A 131 -4.66 0.33 0.19
CA VAL A 131 -4.60 1.08 -1.08
C VAL A 131 -4.61 0.13 -2.28
N ARG A 132 -3.90 -1.00 -2.20
CA ARG A 132 -3.92 -2.05 -3.24
C ARG A 132 -5.32 -2.63 -3.45
N ARG A 133 -6.07 -2.89 -2.37
CA ARG A 133 -7.48 -3.33 -2.47
C ARG A 133 -8.36 -2.25 -3.08
N LEU A 134 -8.18 -0.99 -2.67
CA LEU A 134 -8.93 0.14 -3.20
C LEU A 134 -8.70 0.31 -4.71
N ARG A 135 -7.44 0.24 -5.18
CA ARG A 135 -7.10 0.27 -6.61
C ARG A 135 -7.77 -0.83 -7.41
N ARG A 136 -7.76 -2.07 -6.89
CA ARG A 136 -8.48 -3.20 -7.51
C ARG A 136 -9.98 -2.96 -7.60
N LEU A 137 -10.60 -2.45 -6.54
CA LEU A 137 -12.03 -2.18 -6.50
C LEU A 137 -12.43 -1.08 -7.48
N ILE A 138 -11.64 0.00 -7.54
CA ILE A 138 -11.85 1.10 -8.50
C ILE A 138 -11.74 0.60 -9.93
N PHE A 139 -10.72 -0.22 -10.23
CA PHE A 139 -10.58 -0.83 -11.55
C PHE A 139 -11.76 -1.75 -11.89
N ALA A 140 -12.18 -2.61 -10.96
CA ALA A 140 -13.28 -3.55 -11.20
C ALA A 140 -14.63 -2.85 -11.43
N ARG A 141 -14.88 -1.71 -10.76
CA ARG A 141 -16.15 -0.98 -10.87
C ARG A 141 -16.18 0.07 -11.98
N HIS A 142 -15.06 0.72 -12.24
CA HIS A 142 -15.00 1.88 -13.13
C HIS A 142 -14.06 1.69 -14.33
N GLY A 143 -13.28 0.61 -14.40
CA GLY A 143 -12.31 0.38 -15.47
C GLY A 143 -11.12 1.35 -15.46
N LEU A 144 -10.95 2.11 -14.38
CA LEU A 144 -9.92 3.14 -14.23
C LEU A 144 -8.72 2.61 -13.43
N SER A 145 -7.52 2.94 -13.92
CA SER A 145 -6.25 2.65 -13.24
C SER A 145 -5.53 3.96 -12.95
N ALA A 146 -4.98 4.08 -11.74
CA ALA A 146 -4.06 5.17 -11.42
C ALA A 146 -2.68 4.89 -12.04
N ALA A 147 -1.91 5.96 -12.26
CA ALA A 147 -0.54 5.86 -12.74
C ALA A 147 0.33 5.01 -11.79
N VAL A 148 1.24 4.24 -12.37
CA VAL A 148 2.20 3.44 -11.61
C VAL A 148 3.19 4.37 -10.89
N GLY A 149 3.44 4.13 -9.61
CA GLY A 149 4.47 4.84 -8.85
C GLY A 149 5.90 4.40 -9.21
N ALA A 150 6.87 5.10 -8.61
CA ALA A 150 8.31 4.85 -8.82
C ALA A 150 8.95 3.97 -7.73
N GLN A 151 8.15 3.24 -6.93
CA GLN A 151 8.71 2.37 -5.90
C GLN A 151 9.32 1.11 -6.53
N THR A 152 10.11 0.41 -5.72
CA THR A 152 10.65 -0.91 -6.07
C THR A 152 10.26 -1.93 -5.01
N LEU A 153 10.03 -3.16 -5.46
CA LEU A 153 9.79 -4.36 -4.70
C LEU A 153 11.01 -4.67 -3.84
N GLY A 154 12.20 -4.47 -4.39
CA GLY A 154 13.47 -4.55 -3.67
C GLY A 154 13.53 -3.60 -2.48
N ALA A 155 13.15 -2.33 -2.65
CA ALA A 155 13.11 -1.38 -1.54
C ALA A 155 12.07 -1.77 -0.48
N LYS A 156 10.91 -2.32 -0.88
CA LYS A 156 9.92 -2.85 0.08
C LYS A 156 10.46 -4.05 0.85
N LEU A 157 11.10 -5.00 0.18
CA LEU A 157 11.72 -6.16 0.82
C LEU A 157 12.85 -5.75 1.76
N ALA A 158 13.72 -4.83 1.32
CA ALA A 158 14.75 -4.24 2.14
C ALA A 158 14.16 -3.54 3.37
N LEU A 159 13.05 -2.81 3.21
CA LEU A 159 12.33 -2.20 4.34
C LEU A 159 11.82 -3.27 5.31
N ILE A 160 11.29 -4.40 4.83
CA ILE A 160 10.84 -5.51 5.69
C ILE A 160 11.99 -6.05 6.54
N VAL A 161 13.11 -6.35 5.90
CA VAL A 161 14.29 -6.92 6.57
C VAL A 161 14.92 -5.89 7.50
N ALA A 162 15.21 -4.69 7.01
CA ALA A 162 15.84 -3.63 7.79
C ALA A 162 14.94 -3.15 8.93
N GLY A 163 13.68 -2.84 8.66
CA GLY A 163 12.72 -2.38 9.67
C GLY A 163 12.36 -3.46 10.69
N GLY A 164 12.20 -4.71 10.24
CA GLY A 164 11.84 -5.84 11.10
C GLY A 164 13.01 -6.39 11.94
N ALA A 165 14.26 -6.29 11.47
CA ALA A 165 15.42 -6.81 12.19
C ALA A 165 16.24 -5.71 12.88
N LEU A 166 16.58 -4.63 12.18
CA LEU A 166 17.50 -3.60 12.71
C LEU A 166 16.83 -2.76 13.78
N ALA A 167 15.57 -2.35 13.60
CA ALA A 167 14.92 -1.48 14.59
C ALA A 167 14.72 -2.21 15.94
N PRO A 168 14.18 -3.45 15.97
CA PRO A 168 14.10 -4.22 17.21
C PRO A 168 15.46 -4.63 17.75
N GLY A 169 16.41 -5.02 16.88
CA GLY A 169 17.76 -5.38 17.27
C GLY A 169 18.49 -4.22 17.96
N ALA A 170 18.42 -3.02 17.38
CA ALA A 170 18.94 -1.80 17.98
C ALA A 170 18.22 -1.48 19.30
N SER A 171 16.89 -1.60 19.35
CA SER A 171 16.13 -1.39 20.58
C SER A 171 16.56 -2.36 21.70
N ILE A 172 16.80 -3.62 21.39
CA ILE A 172 17.28 -4.63 22.35
C ILE A 172 18.72 -4.34 22.78
N ALA A 173 19.62 -4.03 21.83
CA ALA A 173 21.00 -3.68 22.13
C ALA A 173 21.09 -2.47 23.07
N VAL A 174 20.31 -1.42 22.80
CA VAL A 174 20.23 -0.24 23.67
C VAL A 174 19.60 -0.58 25.02
N THR A 175 18.60 -1.47 25.06
CA THR A 175 18.00 -1.95 26.31
C THR A 175 19.04 -2.70 27.16
N LEU A 176 19.88 -3.54 26.55
CA LEU A 176 20.95 -4.26 27.24
C LEU A 176 22.05 -3.32 27.75
N ALA A 177 22.37 -2.26 26.99
CA ALA A 177 23.42 -1.31 27.34
C ALA A 177 22.99 -0.29 28.41
N LEU A 178 21.74 0.20 28.35
CA LEU A 178 21.29 1.33 29.16
C LEU A 178 20.36 0.95 30.32
N VAL A 179 19.70 -0.21 30.27
CA VAL A 179 18.71 -0.60 31.29
C VAL A 179 19.36 -1.56 32.31
N PRO A 180 19.45 -1.18 33.59
CA PRO A 180 19.86 -2.09 34.66
C PRO A 180 18.93 -3.32 34.74
N PRO A 181 19.32 -4.40 35.44
CA PRO A 181 18.50 -5.62 35.56
C PRO A 181 17.06 -5.35 36.01
N VAL A 182 16.87 -4.35 36.88
CA VAL A 182 15.56 -3.80 37.22
C VAL A 182 15.48 -2.38 36.66
N SER A 183 14.51 -2.11 35.81
CA SER A 183 14.37 -0.82 35.15
C SER A 183 14.06 0.29 36.16
N PRO A 184 14.81 1.42 36.15
CA PRO A 184 14.54 2.54 37.05
C PRO A 184 13.24 3.28 36.71
N ILE A 185 12.70 3.07 35.51
CA ILE A 185 11.48 3.74 35.04
C ILE A 185 10.24 2.90 35.39
N THR A 186 10.30 1.59 35.15
CA THR A 186 9.12 0.72 35.27
C THR A 186 9.15 -0.17 36.50
N GLY A 187 10.30 -0.30 37.18
CA GLY A 187 10.52 -1.25 38.27
C GLY A 187 10.45 -2.72 37.83
N GLN A 188 10.47 -2.97 36.51
CA GLN A 188 10.32 -4.31 35.93
C GLN A 188 11.67 -4.90 35.55
N PRO A 189 11.79 -6.24 35.56
CA PRO A 189 12.96 -6.92 35.01
C PRO A 189 13.20 -6.50 33.56
N ARG A 190 14.45 -6.27 33.19
CA ARG A 190 14.85 -5.93 31.82
C ARG A 190 14.41 -7.00 30.83
N GLU A 191 14.44 -8.26 31.25
CA GLU A 191 14.06 -9.43 30.46
C GLU A 191 12.61 -9.31 29.97
N LEU A 192 11.72 -8.75 30.80
CA LEU A 192 10.32 -8.51 30.41
C LEU A 192 10.23 -7.48 29.26
N ILE A 193 11.02 -6.40 29.32
CA ILE A 193 11.06 -5.37 28.27
C ILE A 193 11.55 -6.00 26.95
N ILE A 194 12.57 -6.85 27.01
CA ILE A 194 13.11 -7.55 25.85
C ILE A 194 12.07 -8.50 25.25
N VAL A 195 11.39 -9.30 26.06
CA VAL A 195 10.34 -10.23 25.60
C VAL A 195 9.21 -9.50 24.90
N VAL A 196 8.70 -8.40 25.49
CA VAL A 196 7.65 -7.58 24.84
C VAL A 196 8.15 -6.97 23.53
N THR A 197 9.41 -6.53 23.48
CA THR A 197 10.04 -5.99 22.25
C THR A 197 10.11 -7.06 21.15
N LEU A 198 10.51 -8.29 21.51
CA LEU A 198 10.57 -9.42 20.57
C LEU A 198 9.18 -9.80 20.05
N ILE A 199 8.16 -9.82 20.92
CA ILE A 199 6.78 -10.10 20.51
C ILE A 199 6.27 -9.01 19.56
N GLY A 200 6.52 -7.73 19.87
CA GLY A 200 6.16 -6.61 19.00
C GLY A 200 6.86 -6.65 17.66
N ALA A 201 8.15 -6.98 17.64
CA ALA A 201 8.93 -7.17 16.43
C ALA A 201 8.41 -8.33 15.56
N GLY A 202 8.14 -9.48 16.19
CA GLY A 202 7.57 -10.65 15.52
C GLY A 202 6.22 -10.35 14.90
N LEU A 203 5.33 -9.66 15.62
CA LEU A 203 4.04 -9.22 15.10
C LEU A 203 4.19 -8.26 13.91
N ALA A 204 5.10 -7.28 14.04
CA ALA A 204 5.35 -6.31 12.98
C ALA A 204 5.86 -7.00 11.70
N LEU A 205 6.82 -7.92 11.84
CA LEU A 205 7.36 -8.70 10.73
C LEU A 205 6.30 -9.61 10.11
N ALA A 206 5.47 -10.27 10.93
CA ALA A 206 4.37 -11.12 10.46
C ALA A 206 3.35 -10.32 9.64
N VAL A 207 2.97 -9.11 10.08
CA VAL A 207 2.05 -8.24 9.33
C VAL A 207 2.67 -7.80 8.00
N ALA A 208 3.95 -7.40 8.01
CA ALA A 208 4.64 -6.97 6.81
C ALA A 208 4.76 -8.10 5.78
N PHE A 209 5.15 -9.30 6.23
CA PHE A 209 5.24 -10.49 5.39
C PHE A 209 3.87 -10.91 4.85
N TRP A 210 2.83 -10.90 5.69
CA TRP A 210 1.46 -11.20 5.27
C TRP A 210 0.97 -10.23 4.17
N ALA A 211 1.18 -8.92 4.36
CA ALA A 211 0.79 -7.90 3.38
C ALA A 211 1.55 -8.05 2.05
N MET A 212 2.83 -8.39 2.13
CA MET A 212 3.71 -8.63 0.98
C MET A 212 3.29 -9.87 0.20
N ARG A 213 3.12 -11.01 0.88
CA ARG A 213 2.64 -12.26 0.28
C ARG A 213 1.33 -12.05 -0.46
N ARG A 214 0.36 -11.39 0.17
CA ARG A 214 -0.94 -11.11 -0.45
C ARG A 214 -0.81 -10.20 -1.69
N SER A 215 0.17 -9.29 -1.69
CA SER A 215 0.48 -8.44 -2.84
C SER A 215 1.00 -9.25 -4.02
N LEU A 216 1.95 -10.14 -3.76
CA LEU A 216 2.57 -11.02 -4.75
C LEU A 216 1.53 -11.97 -5.34
N ASP A 217 0.85 -12.73 -4.49
CA ASP A 217 -0.15 -13.73 -4.89
C ASP A 217 -1.23 -13.09 -5.78
N SER A 218 -1.73 -11.92 -5.38
CA SER A 218 -2.78 -11.26 -6.14
C SER A 218 -2.31 -10.66 -7.46
N SER A 219 -1.08 -10.15 -7.54
CA SER A 219 -0.58 -9.49 -8.74
C SER A 219 -0.14 -10.52 -9.77
N LEU A 220 0.60 -11.54 -9.32
CA LEU A 220 1.04 -12.66 -10.15
C LEU A 220 -0.14 -13.48 -10.64
N GLY A 221 -1.12 -13.79 -9.76
CA GLY A 221 -2.33 -14.50 -10.17
C GLY A 221 -3.14 -13.73 -11.22
N ALA A 222 -3.24 -12.40 -11.10
CA ALA A 222 -3.90 -11.56 -12.10
C ALA A 222 -3.16 -11.58 -13.45
N LEU A 223 -1.82 -11.50 -13.42
CA LEU A 223 -0.99 -11.58 -14.62
C LEU A 223 -1.08 -12.94 -15.32
N MET A 224 -0.99 -14.04 -14.56
CA MET A 224 -1.12 -15.40 -15.11
C MET A 224 -2.49 -15.59 -15.76
N SER A 225 -3.56 -15.18 -15.08
CA SER A 225 -4.92 -15.24 -15.63
C SER A 225 -5.08 -14.34 -16.86
N GLY A 226 -4.51 -13.15 -16.85
CA GLY A 226 -4.51 -12.23 -17.99
C GLY A 226 -3.81 -12.82 -19.21
N MET A 227 -2.62 -13.39 -19.01
CA MET A 227 -1.87 -14.05 -20.08
C MET A 227 -2.61 -15.24 -20.67
N ALA A 228 -3.25 -16.08 -19.85
CA ALA A 228 -4.07 -17.18 -20.35
C ALA A 228 -5.24 -16.67 -21.23
N LYS A 229 -5.90 -15.57 -20.83
CA LYS A 229 -6.97 -14.95 -21.61
C LYS A 229 -6.48 -14.36 -22.94
N ILE A 230 -5.31 -13.72 -22.94
CA ILE A 230 -4.67 -13.27 -24.19
C ILE A 230 -4.26 -14.48 -25.04
N GLY A 231 -3.76 -15.58 -24.48
CA GLY A 231 -3.51 -16.80 -25.24
C GLY A 231 -4.77 -17.33 -25.94
N ALA A 232 -5.93 -17.19 -25.30
CA ALA A 232 -7.21 -17.74 -25.76
C ALA A 232 -8.06 -16.84 -26.67
N GLY A 233 -7.56 -15.69 -27.14
CA GLY A 233 -8.37 -14.78 -28.00
C GLY A 233 -8.88 -13.51 -27.32
N GLY A 234 -8.62 -13.30 -26.02
CA GLY A 234 -9.17 -12.18 -25.25
C GLY A 234 -8.34 -10.89 -25.29
N ARG A 235 -8.40 -10.13 -26.40
CA ARG A 235 -7.53 -8.94 -26.62
C ARG A 235 -7.99 -7.70 -25.86
N GLN A 236 -9.23 -7.68 -25.42
CA GLN A 236 -9.78 -6.61 -24.56
C GLN A 236 -9.47 -6.83 -23.07
N THR A 237 -8.66 -7.84 -22.73
CA THR A 237 -8.32 -8.13 -21.34
C THR A 237 -7.45 -7.02 -20.76
N ARG A 238 -7.90 -6.41 -19.66
CA ARG A 238 -7.12 -5.44 -18.89
C ARG A 238 -6.97 -5.89 -17.44
N LEU A 239 -5.83 -5.56 -16.84
CA LEU A 239 -5.48 -5.85 -15.46
C LEU A 239 -5.46 -4.57 -14.62
N ALA A 240 -5.88 -4.71 -13.37
CA ALA A 240 -5.76 -3.64 -12.39
C ALA A 240 -4.28 -3.38 -12.06
N VAL A 241 -3.86 -2.12 -12.14
CA VAL A 241 -2.55 -1.67 -11.64
C VAL A 241 -2.63 -1.50 -10.13
N GLN A 242 -2.29 -2.56 -9.39
CA GLN A 242 -2.58 -2.62 -7.95
C GLN A 242 -1.48 -2.01 -7.07
N THR A 243 -0.24 -2.03 -7.53
CA THR A 243 0.95 -1.63 -6.75
C THR A 243 1.74 -0.53 -7.44
N ASP A 244 2.61 0.12 -6.68
CA ASP A 244 3.49 1.21 -7.12
C ASP A 244 4.92 0.72 -7.48
N ASP A 245 5.09 -0.58 -7.70
CA ASP A 245 6.38 -1.25 -7.89
C ASP A 245 6.45 -2.01 -9.23
N GLU A 246 7.47 -2.87 -9.40
CA GLU A 246 7.69 -3.72 -10.58
C GLU A 246 6.45 -4.52 -10.96
N LEU A 247 5.66 -4.98 -9.99
CA LEU A 247 4.43 -5.74 -10.27
C LEU A 247 3.37 -4.84 -10.90
N GLY A 248 3.30 -3.58 -10.48
CA GLY A 248 2.44 -2.56 -11.06
C GLY A 248 2.87 -2.21 -12.48
N ARG A 249 4.19 -2.04 -12.70
CA ARG A 249 4.75 -1.80 -14.04
C ARG A 249 4.51 -2.98 -14.98
N LEU A 250 4.56 -4.21 -14.47
CA LEU A 250 4.28 -5.40 -15.26
C LEU A 250 2.79 -5.49 -15.66
N ALA A 251 1.87 -5.14 -14.75
CA ALA A 251 0.45 -5.04 -15.06
C ALA A 251 0.14 -3.93 -16.08
N ASP A 252 0.82 -2.79 -15.98
CA ASP A 252 0.69 -1.68 -16.92
C ASP A 252 1.25 -2.04 -18.31
N GLY A 253 2.44 -2.66 -18.36
CA GLY A 253 3.03 -3.18 -19.59
C GLY A 253 2.16 -4.27 -20.24
N PHE A 254 1.53 -5.14 -19.46
CA PHE A 254 0.54 -6.09 -19.97
C PHE A 254 -0.65 -5.38 -20.63
N ASN A 255 -1.17 -4.32 -20.00
CA ASN A 255 -2.29 -3.54 -20.56
C ASN A 255 -1.90 -2.88 -21.89
N ALA A 256 -0.69 -2.33 -22.00
CA ALA A 256 -0.17 -1.75 -23.22
C ALA A 256 -0.03 -2.81 -24.34
N LEU A 257 0.48 -4.00 -24.00
CA LEU A 257 0.57 -5.12 -24.94
C LEU A 257 -0.81 -5.58 -25.42
N ALA A 258 -1.77 -5.72 -24.51
CA ALA A 258 -3.14 -6.12 -24.83
C ALA A 258 -3.81 -5.12 -25.80
N ALA A 259 -3.63 -3.82 -25.54
CA ALA A 259 -4.14 -2.76 -26.39
C ALA A 259 -3.53 -2.80 -27.79
N ALA A 260 -2.19 -2.93 -27.90
CA ALA A 260 -1.50 -3.02 -29.18
C ALA A 260 -1.94 -4.23 -30.02
N LEU A 261 -2.16 -5.38 -29.38
CA LEU A 261 -2.71 -6.57 -30.05
C LEU A 261 -4.13 -6.32 -30.58
N GLY A 262 -5.00 -5.70 -29.77
CA GLY A 262 -6.36 -5.37 -30.18
C GLY A 262 -6.41 -4.37 -31.34
N GLU A 263 -5.53 -3.36 -31.33
CA GLU A 263 -5.40 -2.40 -32.42
C GLU A 263 -4.92 -3.06 -33.72
N SER A 264 -3.90 -3.93 -33.62
CA SER A 264 -3.38 -4.67 -34.77
C SER A 264 -4.45 -5.56 -35.42
N GLU A 265 -5.27 -6.26 -34.63
CA GLU A 265 -6.36 -7.09 -35.15
C GLU A 265 -7.47 -6.24 -35.78
N ALA A 266 -7.83 -5.10 -35.18
CA ALA A 266 -8.81 -4.19 -35.73
C ALA A 266 -8.35 -3.61 -37.08
N GLN A 267 -7.06 -3.30 -37.22
CA GLN A 267 -6.48 -2.84 -38.49
C GLN A 267 -6.50 -3.96 -39.55
N ALA A 268 -6.13 -5.19 -39.18
CA ALA A 268 -6.19 -6.34 -40.09
C ALA A 268 -7.62 -6.61 -40.59
N ALA A 269 -8.61 -6.55 -39.70
CA ALA A 269 -10.03 -6.74 -40.06
C ALA A 269 -10.55 -5.63 -41.00
N ARG A 270 -10.14 -4.38 -40.78
CA ARG A 270 -10.48 -3.25 -41.68
C ARG A 270 -9.87 -3.44 -43.06
N ALA A 271 -8.59 -3.81 -43.13
CA ALA A 271 -7.91 -4.06 -44.40
C ALA A 271 -8.56 -5.20 -45.21
N GLU A 272 -9.02 -6.25 -44.55
CA GLU A 272 -9.73 -7.36 -45.21
C GLU A 272 -11.11 -6.91 -45.73
N ALA A 273 -11.86 -6.13 -44.94
CA ALA A 273 -13.14 -5.59 -45.37
C ALA A 273 -13.00 -4.64 -46.58
N ASP A 274 -11.95 -3.82 -46.61
CA ASP A 274 -11.67 -2.90 -47.73
C ASP A 274 -11.27 -3.67 -48.99
N ARG A 275 -10.47 -4.73 -48.86
CA ARG A 275 -10.12 -5.63 -49.98
C ARG A 275 -11.36 -6.32 -50.55
N ALA A 276 -12.26 -6.83 -49.69
CA ALA A 276 -13.49 -7.46 -50.13
C ALA A 276 -14.41 -6.47 -50.87
N ARG A 277 -14.52 -5.23 -50.38
CA ARG A 277 -15.27 -4.16 -51.06
C ARG A 277 -14.66 -3.81 -52.41
N ALA A 278 -13.35 -3.62 -52.48
CA ALA A 278 -12.66 -3.34 -53.73
C ALA A 278 -12.89 -4.47 -54.75
N ALA A 279 -12.75 -5.74 -54.32
CA ALA A 279 -13.01 -6.89 -55.18
C ALA A 279 -14.46 -6.92 -55.72
N SER A 280 -15.46 -6.60 -54.89
CA SER A 280 -16.86 -6.51 -55.32
C SER A 280 -17.09 -5.42 -56.36
N GLN A 281 -16.50 -4.24 -56.16
CA GLN A 281 -16.60 -3.11 -57.10
C GLN A 281 -15.94 -3.43 -58.45
N PHE A 282 -14.78 -4.09 -58.44
CA PHE A 282 -14.14 -4.58 -59.66
C PHE A 282 -15.03 -5.56 -60.42
N HIS A 283 -15.71 -6.47 -59.71
CA HIS A 283 -16.61 -7.44 -60.33
C HIS A 283 -17.84 -6.77 -60.96
N GLU A 284 -18.44 -5.78 -60.30
CA GLU A 284 -19.53 -4.98 -60.89
C GLU A 284 -19.06 -4.18 -62.10
N ALA A 285 -17.91 -3.51 -62.02
CA ALA A 285 -17.34 -2.78 -63.14
C ALA A 285 -17.10 -3.68 -64.37
N GLN A 286 -16.60 -4.92 -64.16
CA GLN A 286 -16.45 -5.89 -65.24
C GLN A 286 -17.79 -6.29 -65.87
N LYS A 287 -18.84 -6.48 -65.08
CA LYS A 287 -20.20 -6.77 -65.59
C LYS A 287 -20.73 -5.62 -66.45
N HIS A 288 -20.62 -4.39 -65.96
CA HIS A 288 -21.04 -3.20 -66.73
C HIS A 288 -20.23 -3.05 -68.03
N ALA A 289 -18.92 -3.29 -68.00
CA ALA A 289 -18.09 -3.25 -69.21
C ALA A 289 -18.43 -4.36 -70.22
N ALA A 290 -18.76 -5.58 -69.74
CA ALA A 290 -19.19 -6.68 -70.60
C ALA A 290 -20.54 -6.39 -71.26
N LEU A 291 -21.51 -5.87 -70.51
CA LEU A 291 -22.80 -5.43 -71.04
C LEU A 291 -22.64 -4.30 -72.07
N GLY A 292 -21.79 -3.31 -71.79
CA GLY A 292 -21.50 -2.22 -72.72
C GLY A 292 -20.89 -2.70 -74.06
N ARG A 293 -19.98 -3.69 -74.02
CA ARG A 293 -19.42 -4.30 -75.24
C ARG A 293 -20.44 -5.12 -76.02
N MET A 294 -21.36 -5.82 -75.35
CA MET A 294 -22.42 -6.55 -76.05
C MET A 294 -23.46 -5.62 -76.68
N ALA A 295 -23.78 -4.48 -76.05
CA ALA A 295 -24.69 -3.49 -76.62
C ALA A 295 -24.08 -2.73 -77.82
N GLY A 296 -22.77 -2.47 -77.81
CA GLY A 296 -22.07 -1.79 -78.91
C GLY A 296 -21.74 -2.67 -80.13
N GLY A 297 -21.80 -4.00 -80.00
CA GLY A 297 -21.48 -4.94 -81.08
C GLY A 297 -22.68 -5.39 -81.92
N VAL A 298 -23.89 -4.87 -81.66
CA VAL A 298 -25.15 -5.27 -82.34
C VAL A 298 -25.72 -4.15 -83.23
N ALA A 299 -24.99 -3.05 -83.41
CA ALA A 299 -25.31 -2.00 -84.39
C ALA A 299 -24.44 -2.15 -85.64
#